data_AF-A0A960MFW9-F1
#
_entry.id   AF-A0A960MFW9-F1
#
_cell.length_a   1.000
_cell.length_b   1.000
_cell.length_c   1.000
_cell.angle_alpha   90.00
_cell.angle_beta   90.00
_cell.angle_gamma   90.00
#
_symmetry.space_group_name_H-M   'P 1'
#
loop_
_entity.id
_entity.type
_entity.pdbx_description
1 polymer ?
#
loop_
_entity_poly.entity_id
_entity_poly.type
_entity_poly.pdbx_seq_one_letter_code
_entity_poly.pdbx_strand_id
1 'polypeptide(L)'
;MTTPAHSVSRRSFVSGSTAAVAAAAVSLHDRIALAEDAAAKSGVAGKIRHSVCKWCYKDISLDDLCTAGKEFGLGSVELLLPEDFPTLKKHGLHCAMVSFPSAEMEKDGKKIKVGTIPHGFNRVEHHDLLVEIYEPHLKASADAGFTNVICFSGNRDGLDDEQGLENCAKGLKR
;
A
#
# COMPACT_ATOMS: atom_id res chain seq x y z
N MET A 1 -33.54 -26.69 -52.60
CA MET A 1 -33.39 -25.72 -51.50
C MET A 1 -31.91 -25.50 -51.27
N THR A 2 -31.36 -24.39 -51.75
CA THR A 2 -29.96 -23.99 -51.53
C THR A 2 -29.95 -22.50 -51.22
N THR A 3 -29.63 -22.16 -49.97
CA THR A 3 -29.50 -20.77 -49.51
C THR A 3 -28.12 -20.24 -49.93
N PRO A 4 -27.99 -19.05 -50.53
CA PRO A 4 -26.67 -18.48 -50.82
C PRO A 4 -26.05 -17.92 -49.54
N ALA A 5 -24.80 -18.28 -49.27
CA ALA A 5 -24.01 -17.69 -48.20
C ALA A 5 -23.47 -16.32 -48.64
N HIS A 6 -23.86 -15.25 -47.95
CA HIS A 6 -23.25 -13.94 -48.14
C HIS A 6 -21.86 -13.92 -47.49
N SER A 7 -20.81 -13.99 -48.31
CA SER A 7 -19.44 -13.76 -47.89
C SER A 7 -19.20 -12.26 -47.71
N VAL A 8 -19.02 -11.81 -46.47
CA VAL A 8 -18.59 -10.44 -46.17
C VAL A 8 -17.09 -10.34 -46.42
N SER A 9 -16.70 -9.56 -47.43
CA SER A 9 -15.29 -9.34 -47.79
C SER A 9 -14.56 -8.52 -46.72
N ARG A 10 -13.33 -8.94 -46.39
CA ARG A 10 -12.43 -8.27 -45.42
C ARG A 10 -12.17 -6.80 -45.76
N ARG A 11 -12.33 -6.40 -47.02
CA ARG A 11 -12.17 -5.00 -47.49
C ARG A 11 -13.35 -4.11 -47.13
N SER A 12 -14.54 -4.68 -46.98
CA SER A 12 -15.77 -3.97 -46.56
C SER A 12 -15.73 -3.59 -45.07
N PHE A 13 -14.99 -4.34 -44.25
CA PHE A 13 -14.82 -4.04 -42.83
C PHE A 13 -13.97 -2.78 -42.63
N VAL A 14 -12.88 -2.63 -43.39
CA VAL A 14 -11.96 -1.48 -43.27
C VAL A 14 -12.58 -0.17 -43.76
N SER A 15 -13.49 -0.21 -44.74
CA SER A 15 -14.15 1.02 -45.25
C SER A 15 -15.23 1.59 -44.33
N GLY A 16 -15.81 0.77 -43.43
CA GLY A 16 -16.75 1.20 -42.39
C GLY A 16 -16.12 1.45 -41.01
N SER A 17 -14.81 1.21 -40.89
CA SER A 17 -14.10 1.18 -39.61
C SER A 17 -13.92 2.56 -38.97
N THR A 18 -13.83 3.65 -39.73
CA THR A 18 -13.56 4.98 -39.16
C THR A 18 -14.74 5.53 -38.37
N ALA A 19 -15.97 5.36 -38.86
CA ALA A 19 -17.18 5.82 -38.17
C ALA A 19 -17.52 4.97 -36.93
N ALA A 20 -17.35 3.65 -37.01
CA ALA A 20 -17.61 2.75 -35.89
C ALA A 20 -16.57 2.92 -34.76
N VAL A 21 -15.29 3.13 -35.09
CA VAL A 21 -14.24 3.43 -34.11
C VAL A 21 -14.43 4.82 -33.51
N ALA A 22 -14.81 5.83 -34.31
CA ALA A 22 -15.13 7.16 -33.79
C ALA A 22 -16.35 7.14 -32.84
N ALA A 23 -17.42 6.43 -33.19
CA ALA A 23 -18.60 6.31 -32.33
C ALA A 23 -18.31 5.58 -31.01
N ALA A 24 -17.48 4.52 -31.03
CA ALA A 24 -17.05 3.84 -29.82
C ALA A 24 -16.13 4.70 -28.93
N ALA A 25 -15.21 5.47 -29.54
CA ALA A 25 -14.34 6.40 -28.83
C ALA A 25 -15.12 7.56 -28.19
N VAL A 26 -16.11 8.13 -28.89
CA VAL A 26 -16.99 9.19 -28.37
C VAL A 26 -17.84 8.66 -27.21
N SER A 27 -18.42 7.46 -27.34
CA SER A 27 -19.19 6.80 -26.27
C SER A 27 -18.35 6.56 -25.01
N LEU A 28 -17.08 6.20 -25.14
CA LEU A 28 -16.19 6.05 -24.00
C LEU A 28 -15.85 7.40 -23.34
N HIS A 29 -15.58 8.43 -24.15
CA HIS A 29 -15.26 9.76 -23.65
C HIS A 29 -16.42 10.39 -22.88
N ASP A 30 -17.66 10.27 -23.39
CA ASP A 30 -18.87 10.74 -22.71
C ASP A 30 -19.10 10.01 -21.39
N ARG A 31 -18.81 8.71 -21.34
CA ARG A 31 -18.93 7.92 -20.10
C ARG A 31 -17.88 8.28 -19.06
N ILE A 32 -16.66 8.62 -19.47
CA ILE A 32 -15.61 9.13 -18.57
C ILE A 32 -16.03 10.51 -18.03
N ALA A 33 -16.47 11.41 -18.90
CA ALA A 33 -16.92 12.74 -18.50
C ALA A 33 -18.12 12.68 -17.53
N LEU A 34 -19.10 11.80 -17.78
CA LEU A 34 -20.23 11.57 -16.87
C LEU A 34 -19.78 10.98 -15.53
N ALA A 35 -18.77 10.09 -15.52
CA ALA A 35 -18.23 9.53 -14.29
C ALA A 35 -17.46 10.58 -13.47
N GLU A 36 -16.67 11.44 -14.12
CA GLU A 36 -15.98 12.57 -13.50
C GLU A 36 -16.98 13.59 -12.93
N ASP A 37 -18.03 13.92 -13.67
CA ASP A 37 -19.08 14.87 -13.24
C ASP A 37 -19.91 14.28 -12.09
N ALA A 38 -20.18 12.97 -12.10
CA ALA A 38 -20.80 12.26 -10.97
C ALA A 38 -19.90 12.23 -9.73
N ALA A 39 -18.59 12.03 -9.90
CA ALA A 39 -17.60 12.07 -8.82
C ALA A 39 -17.45 13.48 -8.24
N ALA A 40 -17.53 14.52 -9.09
CA ALA A 40 -17.53 15.92 -8.68
C ALA A 40 -18.82 16.30 -7.91
N LYS A 41 -19.99 15.89 -8.41
CA LYS A 41 -21.30 16.14 -7.76
C LYS A 41 -21.46 15.41 -6.43
N SER A 42 -20.93 14.20 -6.30
CA SER A 42 -20.87 13.48 -5.03
C SER A 42 -19.81 14.05 -4.08
N GLY A 43 -18.99 14.98 -4.56
CA GLY A 43 -17.98 15.66 -3.77
C GLY A 43 -16.87 14.73 -3.30
N VAL A 44 -16.59 13.63 -4.01
CA VAL A 44 -15.48 12.70 -3.70
C VAL A 44 -14.35 12.77 -4.72
N ALA A 45 -14.59 13.35 -5.90
CA ALA A 45 -13.54 13.59 -6.90
C ALA A 45 -12.36 14.36 -6.29
N GLY A 46 -11.16 13.79 -6.44
CA GLY A 46 -9.92 14.37 -5.92
C GLY A 46 -9.79 14.40 -4.39
N LYS A 47 -10.74 13.83 -3.64
CA LYS A 47 -10.69 13.81 -2.17
C LYS A 47 -10.12 12.51 -1.60
N ILE A 48 -10.12 11.43 -2.37
CA ILE A 48 -9.57 10.15 -1.93
C ILE A 48 -8.06 10.15 -2.15
N ARG A 49 -7.31 10.01 -1.05
CA ARG A 49 -5.86 9.85 -1.08
C ARG A 49 -5.53 8.37 -1.19
N HIS A 50 -5.35 7.89 -2.42
CA HIS A 50 -5.04 6.49 -2.67
C HIS A 50 -3.57 6.17 -2.35
N SER A 51 -3.35 4.98 -1.82
CA SER A 51 -2.02 4.43 -1.57
C SER A 51 -1.99 2.91 -1.68
N VAL A 52 -0.79 2.34 -1.75
CA VAL A 52 -0.57 0.89 -1.90
C VAL A 52 0.56 0.41 -1.01
N CYS A 53 0.53 -0.85 -0.56
CA CYS A 53 1.62 -1.43 0.20
C CYS A 53 2.65 -2.09 -0.74
N LYS A 54 3.94 -1.83 -0.56
CA LYS A 54 5.00 -2.38 -1.44
C LYS A 54 5.02 -3.91 -1.49
N TRP A 55 4.72 -4.58 -0.37
CA TRP A 55 4.78 -6.05 -0.29
C TRP A 55 3.80 -6.78 -1.23
N CYS A 56 2.71 -6.11 -1.65
CA CYS A 56 1.77 -6.65 -2.63
C CYS A 56 2.37 -6.75 -4.05
N TYR A 57 3.47 -6.03 -4.31
CA TYR A 57 4.13 -5.91 -5.61
C TYR A 57 5.59 -6.34 -5.51
N LYS A 58 5.82 -7.54 -4.95
CA LYS A 58 7.16 -8.09 -4.68
C LYS A 58 8.07 -8.13 -5.91
N ASP A 59 7.50 -8.37 -7.10
CA ASP A 59 8.23 -8.53 -8.37
C ASP A 59 8.45 -7.20 -9.11
N ILE A 60 7.95 -6.09 -8.57
CA ILE A 60 8.11 -4.75 -9.13
C ILE A 60 9.11 -3.99 -8.26
N SER A 61 10.09 -3.31 -8.88
CA SER A 61 11.01 -2.48 -8.12
C SER A 61 10.27 -1.32 -7.43
N LEU A 62 10.81 -0.77 -6.34
CA LEU A 62 10.17 0.37 -5.69
C LEU A 62 10.13 1.59 -6.63
N ASP A 63 11.18 1.80 -7.43
CA ASP A 63 11.26 2.93 -8.37
C ASP A 63 10.18 2.84 -9.46
N ASP A 64 9.98 1.65 -10.04
CA ASP A 64 8.95 1.41 -11.06
C ASP A 64 7.54 1.55 -10.45
N LEU A 65 7.34 1.01 -9.25
CA LEU A 65 6.06 1.15 -8.54
C LEU A 65 5.75 2.62 -8.24
N CYS A 66 6.74 3.42 -7.84
CA CYS A 66 6.56 4.85 -7.62
C CYS A 66 6.24 5.58 -8.92
N THR A 67 6.94 5.27 -10.00
CA THR A 67 6.73 5.87 -11.33
C THR A 67 5.31 5.63 -11.80
N ALA A 68 4.90 4.35 -11.90
CA ALA A 68 3.54 3.99 -12.32
C ALA A 68 2.47 4.48 -11.32
N GLY A 69 2.77 4.41 -10.02
CA GLY A 69 1.88 4.87 -8.97
C GLY A 69 1.50 6.34 -9.11
N LYS A 70 2.43 7.21 -9.48
CA LYS A 70 2.12 8.62 -9.74
C LYS A 70 1.23 8.81 -10.96
N GLU A 71 1.44 8.03 -12.02
CA GLU A 71 0.57 8.08 -13.21
C GLU A 71 -0.88 7.70 -12.85
N PHE A 72 -1.06 6.79 -11.88
CA PHE A 72 -2.39 6.42 -11.35
C PHE A 72 -2.94 7.38 -10.29
N GLY A 73 -2.19 8.41 -9.89
CA GLY A 73 -2.62 9.38 -8.88
C GLY A 73 -2.45 8.89 -7.43
N LEU A 74 -1.55 7.94 -7.17
CA LEU A 74 -1.21 7.57 -5.79
C LEU A 74 -0.53 8.74 -5.06
N GLY A 75 -0.92 8.94 -3.81
CA GLY A 75 -0.28 9.90 -2.91
C GLY A 75 0.85 9.30 -2.07
N SER A 76 0.87 7.99 -1.88
CA SER A 76 1.86 7.29 -1.06
C SER A 76 2.05 5.82 -1.42
N VAL A 77 3.16 5.26 -0.95
CA VAL A 77 3.46 3.82 -0.94
C VAL A 77 3.86 3.45 0.48
N GLU A 78 3.27 2.37 0.99
CA GLU A 78 3.25 2.02 2.41
C GLU A 78 4.12 0.81 2.75
N LEU A 79 4.37 0.65 4.06
CA LEU A 79 5.10 -0.45 4.67
C LEU A 79 6.53 -0.55 4.15
N LEU A 80 7.16 0.61 4.00
CA LEU A 80 8.56 0.78 3.63
C LEU A 80 9.45 0.97 4.86
N LEU A 81 10.74 0.74 4.70
CA LEU A 81 11.76 0.93 5.73
C LEU A 81 12.58 2.21 5.45
N PRO A 82 13.34 2.75 6.44
CA PRO A 82 14.10 3.98 6.28
C PRO A 82 15.01 4.05 5.04
N GLU A 83 15.60 2.93 4.65
CA GLU A 83 16.42 2.80 3.44
C GLU A 83 15.65 3.08 2.14
N ASP A 84 14.33 2.93 2.13
CA ASP A 84 13.47 3.16 0.97
C ASP A 84 13.03 4.63 0.82
N PHE A 85 13.10 5.41 1.90
CA PHE A 85 12.59 6.79 1.94
C PHE A 85 13.22 7.72 0.89
N PRO A 86 14.53 7.63 0.55
CA PRO A 86 15.11 8.41 -0.54
C PRO A 86 14.42 8.18 -1.88
N THR A 87 13.94 6.95 -2.16
CA THR A 87 13.21 6.63 -3.38
C THR A 87 11.86 7.34 -3.40
N LEU A 88 11.11 7.31 -2.30
CA LEU A 88 9.85 8.07 -2.21
C LEU A 88 10.07 9.57 -2.43
N LYS A 89 11.11 10.13 -1.80
CA LYS A 89 11.47 11.54 -1.94
C LYS A 89 11.83 11.90 -3.39
N LYS A 90 12.60 11.05 -4.08
CA LYS A 90 12.91 11.20 -5.52
C LYS A 90 11.63 11.33 -6.36
N HIS A 91 10.60 10.55 -6.03
CA HIS A 91 9.32 10.57 -6.74
C HIS A 91 8.34 11.62 -6.21
N GLY A 92 8.58 12.24 -5.06
CA GLY A 92 7.62 13.14 -4.41
C GLY A 92 6.36 12.41 -3.93
N LEU A 93 6.52 11.15 -3.50
CA LEU A 93 5.49 10.34 -2.85
C LEU A 93 5.71 10.34 -1.33
N HIS A 94 4.63 10.09 -0.58
CA HIS A 94 4.67 9.96 0.88
C HIS A 94 4.69 8.49 1.33
N CYS A 95 4.92 8.24 2.62
CA CYS A 95 4.66 6.97 3.30
C CYS A 95 3.70 7.27 4.46
N ALA A 96 2.42 6.98 4.28
CA ALA A 96 1.41 7.24 5.29
C ALA A 96 1.50 6.26 6.48
N MET A 97 2.04 5.05 6.24
CA MET A 97 2.30 4.03 7.24
C MET A 97 3.67 3.37 6.99
N VAL A 98 4.68 3.77 7.77
CA VAL A 98 6.00 3.17 7.75
C VAL A 98 5.96 1.76 8.36
N SER A 99 6.79 0.85 7.85
CA SER A 99 6.91 -0.51 8.39
C SER A 99 7.51 -0.53 9.80
N PHE A 100 7.45 -1.69 10.45
CA PHE A 100 7.97 -1.93 11.79
C PHE A 100 9.46 -2.31 11.74
N PRO A 101 10.29 -1.87 12.70
CA PRO A 101 11.61 -2.44 12.93
C PRO A 101 11.52 -3.80 13.62
N SER A 102 12.57 -4.61 13.50
CA SER A 102 12.65 -5.89 14.21
C SER A 102 14.10 -6.28 14.51
N ALA A 103 14.30 -7.00 15.60
CA ALA A 103 15.61 -7.51 16.02
C ALA A 103 15.50 -8.91 16.61
N GLU A 104 16.63 -9.62 16.64
CA GLU A 104 16.71 -10.94 17.29
C GLU A 104 17.02 -10.79 18.78
N MET A 105 16.42 -11.63 19.61
CA MET A 105 16.86 -11.86 20.99
C MET A 105 16.86 -13.35 21.31
N GLU A 106 17.66 -13.74 22.32
CA GLU A 106 17.64 -15.09 22.86
C GLU A 106 16.58 -15.21 23.96
N LYS A 107 15.75 -16.25 23.85
CA LYS A 107 14.77 -16.65 24.86
C LYS A 107 14.78 -18.17 24.95
N ASP A 108 15.01 -18.71 26.15
CA ASP A 108 15.03 -20.15 26.41
C ASP A 108 15.97 -20.95 25.47
N GLY A 109 17.16 -20.39 25.19
CA GLY A 109 18.16 -20.99 24.30
C GLY A 109 17.78 -20.96 22.81
N LYS A 110 16.76 -20.19 22.43
CA LYS A 110 16.31 -20.01 21.05
C LYS A 110 16.34 -18.56 20.64
N LYS A 111 16.72 -18.31 19.39
CA LYS A 111 16.60 -16.97 18.79
C LYS A 111 15.16 -16.74 18.34
N ILE A 112 14.57 -15.63 18.78
CA ILE A 112 13.27 -15.16 18.34
C ILE A 112 13.40 -13.76 17.72
N LYS A 113 12.50 -13.43 16.80
CA LYS A 113 12.49 -12.13 16.12
C LYS A 113 11.38 -11.23 16.70
N VAL A 114 11.78 -10.22 17.46
CA VAL A 114 10.90 -9.27 18.15
C VAL A 114 10.62 -8.04 17.29
N GLY A 115 9.45 -7.43 17.49
CA GLY A 115 8.93 -6.33 16.66
C GLY A 115 8.03 -6.82 15.52
N THR A 116 7.79 -8.13 15.44
CA THR A 116 7.00 -8.77 14.38
C THR A 116 5.62 -9.22 14.90
N ILE A 117 4.74 -9.67 14.01
CA ILE A 117 3.38 -10.11 14.38
C ILE A 117 3.38 -11.17 15.52
N PRO A 118 4.24 -12.20 15.50
CA PRO A 118 4.27 -13.17 16.60
C PRO A 118 4.78 -12.62 17.93
N HIS A 119 5.72 -11.67 17.92
CA HIS A 119 6.45 -11.23 19.11
C HIS A 119 6.49 -9.70 19.18
N GLY A 120 5.59 -9.11 19.97
CA GLY A 120 5.37 -7.66 20.07
C GLY A 120 5.22 -7.16 21.51
N PHE A 121 4.51 -6.05 21.65
CA PHE A 121 4.38 -5.28 22.91
C PHE A 121 3.57 -5.97 24.03
N ASN A 122 2.89 -7.08 23.78
CA ASN A 122 2.09 -7.79 24.77
C ASN A 122 2.93 -8.59 25.79
N ARG A 123 4.25 -8.65 25.59
CA ARG A 123 5.23 -9.32 26.45
C ARG A 123 6.22 -8.31 27.00
N VAL A 124 6.29 -8.20 28.33
CA VAL A 124 7.12 -7.20 29.01
C VAL A 124 8.60 -7.42 28.77
N GLU A 125 9.02 -8.68 28.60
CA GLU A 125 10.40 -9.05 28.31
C GLU A 125 10.88 -8.57 26.92
N HIS A 126 9.96 -8.18 26.02
CA HIS A 126 10.31 -7.61 24.73
C HIS A 126 10.52 -6.09 24.78
N HIS A 127 10.04 -5.40 25.83
CA HIS A 127 9.89 -3.95 25.81
C HIS A 127 11.20 -3.18 25.68
N ASP A 128 12.27 -3.62 26.35
CA ASP A 128 13.57 -2.94 26.26
C ASP A 128 14.11 -2.98 24.84
N LEU A 129 14.08 -4.16 24.21
CA LEU A 129 14.50 -4.31 22.82
C LEU A 129 13.58 -3.55 21.86
N LEU A 130 12.27 -3.56 22.10
CA LEU A 130 11.32 -2.80 21.28
C LEU A 130 11.64 -1.30 21.34
N VAL A 131 11.87 -0.72 22.53
CA VAL A 131 12.27 0.69 22.65
C VAL A 131 13.58 0.95 21.90
N GLU A 132 14.59 0.12 22.12
CA GLU A 132 15.90 0.24 21.46
C GLU A 132 15.79 0.32 19.93
N ILE A 133 14.94 -0.51 19.31
CA ILE A 133 14.80 -0.53 17.85
C ILE A 133 13.79 0.48 17.31
N TYR A 134 12.75 0.84 18.08
CA TYR A 134 11.74 1.78 17.63
C TYR A 134 12.21 3.23 17.72
N GLU A 135 12.97 3.63 18.75
CA GLU A 135 13.46 5.01 18.89
C GLU A 135 14.20 5.54 17.64
N PRO A 136 15.27 4.87 17.14
CA PRO A 136 15.96 5.34 15.94
C PRO A 136 15.08 5.26 14.69
N HIS A 137 14.18 4.28 14.61
CA HIS A 137 13.27 4.09 13.49
C HIS A 137 12.19 5.17 13.41
N LEU A 138 11.61 5.54 14.56
CA LEU A 138 10.70 6.66 14.73
C LEU A 138 11.40 7.97 14.37
N LYS A 139 12.63 8.17 14.83
CA LYS A 139 13.44 9.34 14.47
C LYS A 139 13.65 9.44 12.96
N ALA A 140 14.09 8.35 12.31
CA ALA A 140 14.30 8.33 10.86
C ALA A 140 12.99 8.61 10.09
N SER A 141 11.87 8.09 10.57
CA SER A 141 10.54 8.33 10.00
C SER A 141 10.11 9.80 10.13
N ALA A 142 10.29 10.38 11.31
CA ALA A 142 9.98 11.78 11.58
C ALA A 142 10.88 12.73 10.78
N ASP A 143 12.19 12.45 10.68
CA ASP A 143 13.14 13.22 9.87
C ASP A 143 12.77 13.20 8.37
N ALA A 144 12.13 12.12 7.89
CA ALA A 144 11.59 12.03 6.53
C ALA A 144 10.20 12.68 6.37
N GLY A 145 9.61 13.19 7.45
CA GLY A 145 8.28 13.81 7.47
C GLY A 145 7.12 12.82 7.52
N PHE A 146 7.38 11.55 7.87
CA PHE A 146 6.35 10.52 8.04
C PHE A 146 5.89 10.46 9.49
N THR A 147 4.58 10.32 9.69
CA THR A 147 3.95 10.53 11.01
C THR A 147 3.45 9.26 11.68
N ASN A 148 3.39 8.13 10.95
CA ASN A 148 2.92 6.86 11.49
C ASN A 148 3.92 5.74 11.20
N VAL A 149 4.21 4.96 12.24
CA VAL A 149 4.98 3.71 12.18
C VAL A 149 4.08 2.61 12.72
N ILE A 150 3.95 1.51 11.98
CA ILE A 150 3.17 0.35 12.44
C ILE A 150 3.89 -0.36 13.59
N CYS A 151 3.12 -0.87 14.55
CA CYS A 151 3.60 -1.78 15.59
C CYS A 151 2.61 -2.92 15.82
N PHE A 152 3.03 -3.95 16.56
CA PHE A 152 2.19 -5.13 16.82
C PHE A 152 2.10 -5.46 18.30
N SER A 153 0.94 -5.98 18.69
CA SER A 153 0.72 -6.54 20.01
C SER A 153 1.59 -7.79 20.22
N GLY A 154 1.74 -8.68 19.24
CA GLY A 154 2.25 -10.03 19.47
C GLY A 154 1.12 -11.06 19.57
N ASN A 155 1.47 -12.34 19.39
CA ASN A 155 0.54 -13.46 19.56
C ASN A 155 0.17 -13.67 21.03
N ARG A 156 -1.01 -14.23 21.28
CA ARG A 156 -1.47 -14.53 22.65
C ARG A 156 -0.52 -15.45 23.38
N ASP A 157 -0.12 -16.56 22.76
CA ASP A 157 0.76 -17.60 23.33
C ASP A 157 0.43 -17.93 24.80
N GLY A 158 -0.87 -18.13 25.08
CA GLY A 158 -1.39 -18.44 26.41
C GLY A 158 -1.61 -17.25 27.36
N LEU A 159 -1.26 -16.03 26.96
CA LEU A 159 -1.53 -14.82 27.75
C LEU A 159 -2.99 -14.39 27.61
N ASP A 160 -3.57 -13.99 28.74
CA ASP A 160 -4.89 -13.38 28.82
C ASP A 160 -4.96 -12.04 28.08
N ASP A 161 -6.16 -11.70 27.56
CA ASP A 161 -6.37 -10.50 26.74
C ASP A 161 -6.19 -9.20 27.54
N GLU A 162 -6.69 -9.14 28.78
CA GLU A 162 -6.56 -7.96 29.63
C GLU A 162 -5.09 -7.74 29.98
N GLN A 163 -4.40 -8.80 30.42
CA GLN A 163 -2.98 -8.70 30.74
C GLN A 163 -2.14 -8.31 29.50
N GLY A 164 -2.48 -8.83 28.33
CA GLY A 164 -1.85 -8.47 27.06
C GLY A 164 -2.04 -6.99 26.71
N LEU A 165 -3.25 -6.46 26.89
CA LEU A 165 -3.57 -5.05 26.66
C LEU A 165 -2.80 -4.14 27.64
N GLU A 166 -2.78 -4.49 28.93
CA GLU A 166 -1.99 -3.77 29.94
C GLU A 166 -0.50 -3.75 29.60
N ASN A 167 0.06 -4.88 29.16
CA ASN A 167 1.47 -4.97 28.77
C ASN A 167 1.74 -4.10 27.54
N CYS A 168 0.87 -4.15 26.52
CA CYS A 168 0.97 -3.26 25.37
C CYS A 168 0.97 -1.79 25.78
N ALA A 169 0.03 -1.39 26.64
CA ALA A 169 -0.08 -0.01 27.11
C ALA A 169 1.15 0.43 27.93
N LYS A 170 1.74 -0.45 28.74
CA LYS A 170 2.98 -0.18 29.47
C LYS A 170 4.15 0.04 28.50
N GLY A 171 4.29 -0.83 27.50
CA GLY A 171 5.37 -0.75 26.52
C GLY A 171 5.27 0.47 25.61
N LEU A 172 4.07 0.79 25.11
CA LEU A 172 3.83 1.93 24.21
C LEU A 172 3.95 3.31 24.89
N LYS A 173 3.90 3.38 26.23
CA LYS A 173 4.08 4.63 27.00
C LYS A 173 5.56 4.98 27.24
N ARG A 174 6.46 4.06 26.99
CA ARG A 174 7.91 4.27 27.08
C ARG A 174 8.37 5.08 25.88
#